data_AF-K1SND2-F1
#
_entry.id   AF-K1SND2-F1
#
_cell.length_a   1.000
_cell.length_b   1.000
_cell.length_c   1.000
_cell.angle_alpha   90.00
_cell.angle_beta   90.00
_cell.angle_gamma   90.00
#
_symmetry.space_group_name_H-M   'P 1'
#
loop_
_entity.id
_entity.type
_entity.pdbx_description
1 polymer ?
#
loop_
_entity_poly.entity_id
_entity_poly.type
_entity_poly.pdbx_seq_one_letter_code
_entity_poly.pdbx_strand_id
1 'polypeptide(L)'
;YHDRTILAKTKDLRIRQPIAPEELFALGKLHLSTDRIHTVKPLEVDIPKGRLTVVTGVSGSGKTTMVLESLIPGLQAQLNGEHLPKHVKDLSAEGIAHVKLIDASPIGINVRSTVATYANVHDELRKIFARTADAKNRKYKAGDFSYNTGKLKCPVCDGTGQISLDVQFLPDVDVPCPECNGSRYAKEAWEIGYENKQGNRYSLPELMEMDVNTALQATADLKVVHQRLEVLKNLGLGYLTLGEETPSLSGGEAQRLKLASEMGKGQSDSVFVF
;
A
#
# COMPACT_ATOMS: atom_id res chain seq x y z
N TYR A 1 17.05 26.75 -28.23
CA TYR A 1 17.71 26.51 -26.93
C TYR A 1 16.97 27.30 -25.85
N HIS A 2 15.65 27.13 -25.72
CA HIS A 2 14.91 26.17 -24.89
C HIS A 2 14.94 26.44 -23.37
N ASP A 3 13.91 27.20 -22.98
CA ASP A 3 12.99 27.00 -21.85
C ASP A 3 13.52 26.87 -20.42
N ARG A 4 13.50 28.01 -19.72
CA ARG A 4 13.43 28.11 -18.26
C ARG A 4 11.99 28.30 -17.77
N THR A 5 11.07 27.45 -18.22
CA THR A 5 9.63 27.59 -17.92
C THR A 5 9.05 26.29 -17.36
N ILE A 6 9.46 25.87 -16.15
CA ILE A 6 8.89 24.68 -15.47
C ILE A 6 8.07 25.02 -14.20
N LEU A 7 8.03 26.27 -13.73
CA LEU A 7 7.26 26.62 -12.53
C LEU A 7 6.24 27.77 -12.75
N ALA A 8 5.69 27.88 -13.95
CA ALA A 8 4.61 28.82 -14.26
C ALA A 8 3.24 28.13 -14.26
N LYS A 9 2.80 27.65 -13.10
CA LYS A 9 1.37 27.54 -12.77
C LYS A 9 1.21 27.96 -11.32
N THR A 10 0.39 28.98 -11.10
CA THR A 10 -0.17 29.42 -9.82
C THR A 10 -0.78 28.23 -9.09
N LYS A 11 0.05 27.52 -8.33
CA LYS A 11 -0.40 26.58 -7.32
C LYS A 11 -0.69 27.43 -6.10
N ASP A 12 -1.88 27.32 -5.51
CA ASP A 12 -2.20 27.97 -4.24
C ASP A 12 -1.15 27.59 -3.20
N LEU A 13 -0.18 28.47 -3.00
CA LEU A 13 0.87 28.32 -2.00
C LEU A 13 0.19 28.55 -0.65
N ARG A 14 -0.16 27.45 0.01
CA ARG A 14 -0.69 27.50 1.36
C ARG A 14 0.44 27.88 2.32
N ILE A 15 0.67 29.19 2.47
CA ILE A 15 1.59 29.75 3.46
C ILE A 15 0.97 29.50 4.84
N ARG A 16 1.58 28.59 5.61
CA ARG A 16 1.20 28.37 7.01
C ARG A 16 2.00 29.34 7.88
N GLN A 17 1.34 29.97 8.85
CA GLN A 17 2.08 30.76 9.83
C GLN A 17 2.98 29.85 10.68
N PRO A 18 4.22 30.27 10.98
CA PRO A 18 5.08 29.55 11.91
C PRO A 18 4.39 29.42 13.26
N ILE A 19 4.53 28.25 13.87
CA ILE A 19 4.04 28.02 15.22
C ILE A 19 5.00 28.63 16.24
N ALA A 20 4.46 29.06 17.39
CA ALA A 20 5.26 29.50 18.51
C ALA A 20 6.13 28.33 19.05
N PRO A 21 7.41 28.56 19.43
CA PRO A 21 8.30 27.51 19.89
C PRO A 21 7.75 26.70 21.08
N GLU A 22 6.97 27.32 21.95
CA GLU A 22 6.37 26.70 23.14
C GLU A 22 5.30 25.66 22.77
N GLU A 23 4.64 25.84 21.62
CA GLU A 23 3.59 24.93 21.15
C GLU A 23 4.12 23.78 20.28
N LEU A 24 5.44 23.75 20.03
CA LEU A 24 6.06 22.73 19.18
C LEU A 24 5.77 21.32 19.70
N PHE A 25 5.85 21.15 21.03
CA PHE A 25 5.63 19.87 21.73
C PHE A 25 4.28 19.78 22.46
N ALA A 26 3.32 20.67 22.13
CA ALA A 26 2.01 20.69 22.79
C ALA A 26 1.22 19.37 22.66
N LEU A 27 1.48 18.59 21.62
CA LEU A 27 0.87 17.27 21.38
C LEU A 27 1.74 16.11 21.91
N GLY A 28 2.78 16.42 22.68
CA GLY A 28 3.78 15.49 23.19
C GLY A 28 5.00 15.35 22.29
N LYS A 29 5.96 14.52 22.74
CA LYS A 29 7.24 14.29 22.07
C LYS A 29 7.62 12.81 22.02
N LEU A 30 8.44 12.45 21.04
CA LEU A 30 9.23 11.22 21.01
C LEU A 30 10.65 11.59 21.40
N HIS A 31 11.19 10.95 22.43
CA HIS A 31 12.58 11.15 22.86
C HIS A 31 13.42 9.97 22.38
N LEU A 32 14.57 10.24 21.77
CA LEU A 32 15.56 9.23 21.39
C LEU A 32 16.95 9.65 21.88
N SER A 33 17.60 8.77 22.63
CA SER A 33 19.00 8.90 23.05
C SER A 33 19.81 7.71 22.55
N THR A 34 20.93 7.96 21.88
CA THR A 34 21.80 6.91 21.32
C THR A 34 23.24 7.05 21.77
N ASP A 35 23.94 5.91 21.81
CA ASP A 35 25.39 5.83 21.76
C ASP A 35 25.93 6.08 20.36
N ARG A 36 27.26 6.10 20.24
CA ARG A 36 27.94 6.15 18.95
C ARG A 36 27.60 4.89 18.15
N ILE A 37 27.16 5.09 16.92
CA ILE A 37 26.96 4.05 15.92
C ILE A 37 27.50 4.53 14.57
N HIS A 38 28.32 3.71 13.91
CA HIS A 38 29.03 4.10 12.68
C HIS A 38 29.76 5.45 12.83
N THR A 39 29.42 6.42 11.98
CA THR A 39 29.94 7.81 12.01
C THR A 39 29.12 8.75 12.88
N VAL A 40 27.96 8.30 13.37
CA VAL A 40 27.02 9.10 14.17
C VAL A 40 27.53 9.17 15.61
N LYS A 41 27.80 10.39 16.07
CA LYS A 41 28.13 10.65 17.48
C LYS A 41 26.91 10.36 18.36
N PRO A 42 27.09 10.14 19.68
CA PRO A 42 25.95 10.07 20.60
C PRO A 42 24.98 11.22 20.34
N LEU A 43 23.71 10.89 20.18
CA LEU A 43 22.65 11.81 19.79
C LEU A 43 21.57 11.81 20.85
N GLU A 44 21.04 12.99 21.14
CA GLU A 44 19.86 13.17 21.97
C GLU A 44 18.90 14.07 21.19
N VAL A 45 17.70 13.57 20.90
CA VAL A 45 16.75 14.26 20.03
C VAL A 45 15.32 14.08 20.51
N ASP A 46 14.58 15.19 20.53
CA ASP A 46 13.14 15.23 20.76
C ASP A 46 12.41 15.53 19.44
N ILE A 47 11.46 14.68 19.07
CA ILE A 47 10.64 14.80 17.85
C ILE A 47 9.19 15.13 18.25
N PRO A 48 8.60 16.24 17.76
CA PRO A 48 7.24 16.63 18.14
C PRO A 48 6.18 15.70 17.51
N LYS A 49 5.22 15.25 18.33
CA LYS A 49 4.08 14.44 17.87
C LYS A 49 3.07 15.30 17.10
N GLY A 50 2.35 14.68 16.16
CA GLY A 50 1.31 15.36 15.37
C GLY A 50 1.85 16.43 14.41
N ARG A 51 3.15 16.41 14.11
CA ARG A 51 3.82 17.35 13.21
C ARG A 51 4.56 16.60 12.10
N LEU A 52 4.71 17.26 10.95
CA LEU A 52 5.63 16.79 9.91
C LEU A 52 7.05 17.21 10.27
N THR A 53 7.88 16.26 10.67
CA THR A 53 9.29 16.50 10.98
C THR A 53 10.16 16.09 9.80
N VAL A 54 11.05 16.97 9.36
CA VAL A 54 11.96 16.72 8.24
C VAL A 54 13.39 16.60 8.78
N VAL A 55 13.99 15.42 8.63
CA VAL A 55 15.40 15.18 8.98
C VAL A 55 16.27 15.49 7.77
N THR A 56 17.11 16.51 7.86
CA THR A 56 17.96 16.99 6.75
C THR A 56 19.44 16.96 7.11
N GLY A 57 20.31 17.08 6.11
CA GLY A 57 21.77 17.03 6.27
C GLY A 57 22.47 16.43 5.05
N VAL A 58 23.79 16.63 4.96
CA VAL A 58 24.62 16.12 3.85
C VAL A 58 24.68 14.58 3.81
N SER A 59 25.06 13.98 2.68
CA SER A 59 25.26 12.54 2.61
C SER A 59 26.31 12.08 3.65
N GLY A 60 26.06 10.95 4.32
CA GLY A 60 26.93 10.45 5.39
C GLY A 60 26.78 11.15 6.75
N SER A 61 25.88 12.14 6.89
CA SER A 61 25.65 12.86 8.17
C SER A 61 24.93 12.02 9.25
N GLY A 62 24.54 10.79 8.95
CA GLY A 62 23.86 9.90 9.92
C GLY A 62 22.34 9.91 9.91
N LYS A 63 21.66 10.56 8.95
CA LYS A 63 20.18 10.59 8.88
C LYS A 63 19.57 9.20 8.84
N THR A 64 20.07 8.36 7.93
CA THR A 64 19.61 6.97 7.75
C THR A 64 19.83 6.17 9.03
N THR A 65 20.99 6.29 9.65
CA THR A 65 21.31 5.61 10.90
C THR A 65 20.40 6.07 12.03
N MET A 66 20.19 7.38 12.21
CA MET A 66 19.27 7.91 13.22
C MET A 66 17.84 7.36 13.04
N VAL A 67 17.32 7.34 11.81
CA VAL A 67 15.91 7.02 11.57
C VAL A 67 15.68 5.52 11.36
N LEU A 68 16.38 4.90 10.41
CA LEU A 68 16.15 3.51 10.00
C LEU A 68 16.88 2.48 10.87
N GLU A 69 17.99 2.84 11.51
CA GLU A 69 18.77 1.90 12.34
C GLU A 69 18.55 2.09 13.85
N SER A 70 18.20 3.31 14.29
CA SER A 70 17.94 3.63 15.70
C SER A 70 16.46 3.83 16.02
N LEU A 71 15.81 4.83 15.42
CA LEU A 71 14.43 5.21 15.78
C LEU A 71 13.41 4.12 15.46
N ILE A 72 13.36 3.63 14.22
CA ILE A 72 12.39 2.60 13.82
C ILE A 72 12.59 1.30 14.59
N PRO A 73 13.80 0.70 14.65
CA PRO A 73 14.00 -0.55 15.39
C PRO A 73 13.78 -0.37 16.89
N GLY A 74 14.15 0.80 17.44
CA GLY A 74 13.85 1.13 18.84
C GLY A 74 12.36 1.17 19.13
N LEU A 75 11.58 1.87 18.29
CA LEU A 75 10.12 1.96 18.43
C LEU A 75 9.48 0.57 18.28
N GLN A 76 9.92 -0.23 17.31
CA GLN A 76 9.43 -1.60 17.13
C GLN A 76 9.74 -2.48 18.35
N ALA A 77 10.97 -2.43 18.87
CA ALA A 77 11.34 -3.19 20.06
C ALA A 77 10.49 -2.79 21.27
N GLN A 78 10.30 -1.50 21.51
CA GLN A 78 9.45 -1.00 22.60
C GLN A 78 7.99 -1.46 22.46
N LEU A 79 7.43 -1.43 21.24
CA LEU A 79 6.06 -1.88 20.95
C LEU A 79 5.88 -3.39 21.13
N ASN A 80 6.91 -4.18 20.82
CA ASN A 80 6.89 -5.63 20.93
C ASN A 80 7.29 -6.14 22.33
N GLY A 81 7.71 -5.25 23.24
CA GLY A 81 8.26 -5.64 24.55
C GLY A 81 9.64 -6.31 24.47
N GLU A 82 10.39 -6.04 23.41
CA GLU A 82 11.74 -6.56 23.17
C GLU A 82 12.82 -5.60 23.71
N HIS A 83 14.05 -6.09 23.79
CA HIS A 83 15.19 -5.24 24.16
C HIS A 83 15.51 -4.22 23.07
N LEU A 84 15.73 -2.97 23.49
CA LEU A 84 16.19 -1.91 22.60
C LEU A 84 17.51 -2.31 21.91
N PRO A 85 17.76 -1.85 20.68
CA PRO A 85 19.04 -2.03 20.02
C PRO A 85 20.19 -1.56 20.91
N LYS A 86 21.33 -2.26 20.90
CA LYS A 86 22.48 -2.00 21.81
C LYS A 86 22.97 -0.55 21.85
N HIS A 87 22.79 0.18 20.75
CA HIS A 87 23.23 1.56 20.62
C HIS A 87 22.15 2.58 21.00
N VAL A 88 20.93 2.15 21.35
CA VAL A 88 19.84 3.02 21.82
C VAL A 88 19.87 2.98 23.35
N LYS A 89 20.15 4.12 23.97
CA LYS A 89 20.23 4.28 25.43
C LYS A 89 18.87 4.43 26.07
N ASP A 90 18.05 5.30 25.47
CA ASP A 90 16.72 5.62 25.96
C ASP A 90 15.80 5.96 24.79
N LEU A 91 14.54 5.58 24.93
CA LEU A 91 13.50 5.84 23.95
C LEU A 91 12.17 6.00 24.69
N SER A 92 11.53 7.16 24.51
CA SER A 92 10.21 7.43 25.06
C SER A 92 9.24 7.83 23.95
N ALA A 93 8.15 7.07 23.81
CA ALA A 93 7.17 7.23 22.75
C ALA A 93 5.74 7.02 23.27
N GLU A 94 5.39 7.69 24.37
CA GLU A 94 4.08 7.53 25.03
C GLU A 94 2.88 7.68 24.07
N GLY A 95 1.94 6.75 24.08
CA GLY A 95 0.75 6.80 23.22
C GLY A 95 1.02 6.52 21.74
N ILE A 96 2.24 6.12 21.34
CA ILE A 96 2.49 5.51 20.04
C ILE A 96 2.26 4.01 20.14
N ALA A 97 1.43 3.46 19.26
CA ALA A 97 1.12 2.04 19.15
C ALA A 97 1.66 1.43 17.85
N HIS A 98 1.96 2.26 16.84
CA HIS A 98 2.34 1.80 15.52
C HIS A 98 3.49 2.60 14.93
N VAL A 99 4.44 1.90 14.32
CA VAL A 99 5.48 2.49 13.45
C VAL A 99 5.30 1.94 12.05
N LYS A 100 5.30 2.83 11.05
CA LYS A 100 5.05 2.51 9.64
C LYS A 100 6.14 3.12 8.78
N LEU A 101 6.95 2.26 8.17
CA LEU A 101 7.91 2.66 7.14
C LEU A 101 7.23 2.64 5.77
N ILE A 102 7.24 3.78 5.08
CA ILE A 102 6.69 4.00 3.75
C ILE A 102 7.84 4.28 2.80
N ASP A 103 8.57 3.23 2.44
CA ASP A 103 9.73 3.28 1.55
C ASP A 103 9.40 2.77 0.14
N ALA A 104 10.34 3.00 -0.77
CA ALA A 104 10.26 2.52 -2.16
C ALA A 104 10.66 1.04 -2.33
N SER A 105 10.88 0.30 -1.23
CA SER A 105 11.11 -1.13 -1.33
C SER A 105 9.90 -1.82 -1.96
N PRO A 106 10.10 -2.88 -2.76
CA PRO A 106 8.99 -3.65 -3.32
C PRO A 106 8.04 -4.11 -2.21
N ILE A 107 6.74 -4.03 -2.44
CA ILE A 107 5.71 -4.46 -1.48
C ILE A 107 5.82 -5.97 -1.19
N GLY A 108 6.31 -6.74 -2.17
CA GLY A 108 6.61 -8.15 -2.02
C GLY A 108 7.01 -8.78 -3.35
N ILE A 109 7.61 -9.96 -3.27
CA ILE A 109 7.93 -10.82 -4.43
C ILE A 109 6.79 -11.77 -4.80
N ASN A 110 5.67 -11.72 -4.07
CA ASN A 110 4.58 -12.65 -4.24
C ASN A 110 3.66 -12.21 -5.38
N VAL A 111 3.75 -12.89 -6.52
CA VAL A 111 2.89 -12.71 -7.71
C VAL A 111 1.39 -12.82 -7.41
N ARG A 112 1.00 -13.47 -6.32
CA ARG A 112 -0.40 -13.54 -5.88
C ARG A 112 -0.92 -12.23 -5.27
N SER A 113 -0.03 -11.34 -4.84
CA SER A 113 -0.41 -10.02 -4.37
C SER A 113 -0.65 -9.10 -5.56
N THR A 114 -1.76 -8.37 -5.51
CA THR A 114 -2.21 -7.44 -6.54
C THR A 114 -2.55 -6.10 -5.94
N VAL A 115 -2.72 -5.08 -6.77
CA VAL A 115 -3.20 -3.76 -6.35
C VAL A 115 -4.50 -3.88 -5.53
N ALA A 116 -5.46 -4.68 -6.00
CA ALA A 116 -6.74 -4.85 -5.32
C ALA A 116 -6.65 -5.62 -4.00
N THR A 117 -5.79 -6.64 -3.88
CA THR A 117 -5.62 -7.36 -2.60
C THR A 117 -4.89 -6.51 -1.57
N TYR A 118 -3.87 -5.77 -2.00
CA TYR A 118 -3.12 -4.89 -1.11
C TYR A 118 -3.96 -3.71 -0.61
N ALA A 119 -4.76 -3.10 -1.49
CA ALA A 119 -5.72 -2.06 -1.12
C ALA A 119 -6.98 -2.62 -0.43
N ASN A 120 -7.05 -3.94 -0.20
CA ASN A 120 -8.17 -4.66 0.40
C ASN A 120 -9.48 -4.52 -0.42
N VAL A 121 -9.43 -4.01 -1.65
CA VAL A 121 -10.59 -3.89 -2.55
C VAL A 121 -11.14 -5.27 -2.91
N HIS A 122 -10.24 -6.24 -3.17
CA HIS A 122 -10.62 -7.60 -3.57
C HIS A 122 -11.51 -8.28 -2.54
N ASP A 123 -11.21 -8.18 -1.24
CA ASP A 123 -12.02 -8.80 -0.19
C ASP A 123 -13.45 -8.26 -0.13
N GLU A 124 -13.64 -6.97 -0.37
CA GLU A 124 -14.97 -6.37 -0.42
C GLU A 124 -15.72 -6.81 -1.68
N LEU A 125 -15.05 -6.83 -2.83
CA LEU A 125 -15.63 -7.36 -4.06
C LEU A 125 -16.08 -8.82 -3.88
N ARG A 126 -15.24 -9.69 -3.30
CA ARG A 126 -15.61 -11.09 -3.01
C ARG A 126 -16.88 -11.21 -2.16
N LYS A 127 -17.03 -10.36 -1.14
CA LYS A 127 -18.24 -10.33 -0.29
C LYS A 127 -19.48 -9.88 -1.07
N ILE A 128 -19.33 -8.92 -1.97
CA ILE A 128 -20.41 -8.38 -2.81
C ILE A 128 -20.85 -9.42 -3.83
N PHE A 129 -19.92 -10.01 -4.57
CA PHE A 129 -20.22 -11.02 -5.58
C PHE A 129 -20.85 -12.28 -4.98
N ALA A 130 -20.45 -12.69 -3.77
CA ALA A 130 -21.10 -13.80 -3.08
C ALA A 130 -22.58 -13.56 -2.70
N ARG A 131 -23.05 -12.30 -2.73
CA ARG A 131 -24.43 -11.94 -2.41
C ARG A 131 -25.33 -11.83 -3.65
N THR A 132 -24.78 -11.90 -4.87
CA THR A 132 -25.53 -11.80 -6.12
C THR A 132 -26.46 -13.00 -6.30
N ALA A 133 -27.50 -12.85 -7.14
CA ALA A 133 -28.45 -13.92 -7.42
C ALA A 133 -27.75 -15.12 -8.09
N ASP A 134 -26.86 -14.87 -9.05
CA ASP A 134 -26.10 -15.91 -9.74
C ASP A 134 -25.24 -16.74 -8.78
N ALA A 135 -24.53 -16.07 -7.87
CA ALA A 135 -23.70 -16.74 -6.87
C ALA A 135 -24.55 -17.59 -5.92
N LYS A 136 -25.69 -17.07 -5.46
CA LYS A 136 -26.62 -17.81 -4.58
C LYS A 136 -27.21 -19.03 -5.27
N ASN A 137 -27.63 -18.90 -6.53
CA ASN A 137 -28.19 -20.00 -7.31
C ASN A 137 -27.17 -21.15 -7.49
N ARG A 138 -25.90 -20.80 -7.66
CA ARG A 138 -24.78 -21.74 -7.81
C ARG A 138 -24.11 -22.15 -6.49
N LYS A 139 -24.62 -21.64 -5.35
CA LYS A 139 -24.11 -21.89 -3.99
C LYS A 139 -22.65 -21.46 -3.77
N TYR A 140 -22.20 -20.42 -4.46
CA TYR A 140 -20.87 -19.83 -4.24
C TYR A 140 -20.85 -18.91 -3.02
N LYS A 141 -19.76 -18.96 -2.27
CA LYS A 141 -19.45 -18.14 -1.10
C LYS A 141 -18.29 -17.19 -1.41
N ALA A 142 -18.07 -16.19 -0.55
CA ALA A 142 -16.97 -15.22 -0.72
C ALA A 142 -15.58 -15.85 -0.81
N GLY A 143 -15.38 -17.03 -0.21
CA GLY A 143 -14.14 -17.81 -0.34
C GLY A 143 -13.92 -18.33 -1.77
N ASP A 144 -14.98 -18.68 -2.49
CA ASP A 144 -14.89 -19.27 -3.82
C ASP A 144 -14.36 -18.27 -4.87
N PHE A 145 -14.57 -16.97 -4.64
CA PHE A 145 -14.06 -15.87 -5.47
C PHE A 145 -12.62 -15.47 -5.15
N SER A 146 -11.93 -16.17 -4.25
CA SER A 146 -10.50 -15.96 -4.03
C SER A 146 -9.70 -16.63 -5.14
N TYR A 147 -8.89 -15.91 -5.90
CA TYR A 147 -7.96 -16.56 -6.83
C TYR A 147 -6.84 -17.33 -6.12
N ASN A 148 -6.61 -17.11 -4.82
CA ASN A 148 -5.60 -17.86 -4.05
C ASN A 148 -6.09 -19.25 -3.61
N THR A 149 -7.33 -19.33 -3.14
CA THR A 149 -7.85 -20.52 -2.43
C THR A 149 -9.25 -20.94 -2.89
N GLY A 150 -9.91 -20.11 -3.69
CA GLY A 150 -11.29 -20.29 -4.10
C GLY A 150 -11.43 -21.27 -5.26
N LYS A 151 -12.66 -21.75 -5.45
CA LYS A 151 -13.02 -22.68 -6.52
C LYS A 151 -13.08 -22.06 -7.90
N LEU A 152 -13.25 -20.73 -7.97
CA LEU A 152 -13.37 -20.00 -9.23
C LEU A 152 -12.00 -19.54 -9.78
N LYS A 153 -10.90 -19.93 -9.15
CA LYS A 153 -9.54 -19.65 -9.66
C LYS A 153 -9.26 -20.47 -10.91
N CYS A 154 -8.39 -19.95 -11.78
CA CYS A 154 -7.95 -20.69 -12.96
C CYS A 154 -7.20 -21.97 -12.52
N PRO A 155 -7.62 -23.17 -12.99
CA PRO A 155 -6.99 -24.43 -12.58
C PRO A 155 -5.60 -24.65 -13.20
N VAL A 156 -5.28 -23.97 -14.31
CA VAL A 156 -4.01 -24.15 -15.04
C VAL A 156 -2.86 -23.39 -14.37
N CYS A 157 -3.09 -22.14 -13.99
CA CYS A 157 -2.08 -21.33 -13.29
C CYS A 157 -2.27 -21.29 -11.76
N ASP A 158 -3.21 -22.06 -11.22
CA ASP A 158 -3.58 -22.03 -9.80
C ASP A 158 -3.85 -20.60 -9.27
N GLY A 159 -4.43 -19.75 -10.14
CA GLY A 159 -4.77 -18.36 -9.83
C GLY A 159 -3.59 -17.37 -9.75
N THR A 160 -2.39 -17.72 -10.22
CA THR A 160 -1.29 -16.75 -10.36
C THR A 160 -1.49 -15.82 -11.56
N GLY A 161 -2.16 -16.30 -12.63
CA GLY A 161 -2.34 -15.57 -13.89
C GLY A 161 -1.17 -15.76 -14.87
N GLN A 162 -0.07 -16.37 -14.43
CA GLN A 162 1.14 -16.57 -15.23
C GLN A 162 1.68 -18.00 -15.07
N ILE A 163 2.46 -18.45 -16.05
CA ILE A 163 3.17 -19.73 -16.03
C ILE A 163 4.66 -19.43 -16.20
N SER A 164 5.47 -19.99 -15.29
CA SER A 164 6.92 -19.92 -15.39
C SER A 164 7.44 -21.02 -16.31
N LEU A 165 8.17 -20.62 -17.36
CA LEU A 165 8.78 -21.53 -18.31
C LEU A 165 10.27 -21.65 -18.02
N ASP A 166 10.70 -22.86 -17.67
CA ASP A 166 12.11 -23.21 -17.56
C ASP A 166 12.71 -23.32 -18.97
N VAL A 167 13.64 -22.42 -19.27
CA VAL A 167 14.42 -22.43 -20.51
C VAL A 167 15.87 -22.66 -20.13
N GLN A 168 16.44 -23.77 -20.61
CA GLN A 168 17.82 -24.13 -20.29
C GLN A 168 18.78 -22.98 -20.55
N PHE A 169 19.62 -22.70 -19.56
CA PHE A 169 20.66 -21.65 -19.58
C PHE A 169 20.15 -20.20 -19.54
N LEU A 170 18.85 -19.99 -19.36
CA LEU A 170 18.25 -18.66 -19.15
C LEU A 170 17.52 -18.61 -17.80
N PRO A 171 17.34 -17.42 -17.22
CA PRO A 171 16.40 -17.24 -16.12
C PRO A 171 14.99 -17.65 -16.57
N ASP A 172 14.20 -18.18 -15.64
CA ASP A 172 12.80 -18.51 -15.89
C ASP A 172 12.06 -17.29 -16.46
N VAL A 173 11.25 -17.54 -17.49
CA VAL A 173 10.43 -16.50 -18.12
C VAL A 173 8.98 -16.75 -17.77
N ASP A 174 8.36 -15.77 -17.14
CA ASP A 174 6.94 -15.81 -16.85
C ASP A 174 6.13 -15.30 -18.05
N VAL A 175 5.18 -16.12 -18.49
CA VAL A 175 4.25 -15.76 -19.57
C VAL A 175 2.82 -15.74 -19.06
N PRO A 176 1.92 -14.90 -19.63
CA PRO A 176 0.51 -14.94 -19.31
C PRO A 176 -0.05 -16.36 -19.49
N CYS A 177 -0.87 -16.80 -18.53
CA CYS A 177 -1.46 -18.13 -18.58
C CYS A 177 -2.35 -18.27 -19.83
N PRO A 178 -2.16 -19.30 -20.69
CA PRO A 178 -2.91 -19.46 -21.93
C PRO A 178 -4.41 -19.76 -21.72
N GLU A 179 -4.80 -20.27 -20.54
CA GLU A 179 -6.21 -20.59 -20.25
C GLU A 179 -7.01 -19.36 -19.80
N CYS A 180 -6.43 -18.53 -18.93
CA CYS A 180 -7.14 -17.38 -18.34
C CYS A 180 -6.64 -16.02 -18.85
N ASN A 181 -5.60 -16.00 -19.68
CA ASN A 181 -4.95 -14.82 -20.22
C ASN A 181 -4.58 -13.75 -19.17
N GLY A 182 -4.16 -14.18 -17.98
CA GLY A 182 -3.80 -13.29 -16.88
C GLY A 182 -4.94 -12.95 -15.92
N SER A 183 -6.20 -13.28 -16.23
CA SER A 183 -7.35 -12.92 -15.36
C SER A 183 -7.36 -13.63 -14.00
N ARG A 184 -6.62 -14.74 -13.86
CA ARG A 184 -6.52 -15.59 -12.64
C ARG A 184 -7.78 -16.38 -12.29
N TYR A 185 -8.85 -16.25 -13.07
CA TYR A 185 -10.13 -16.92 -12.83
C TYR A 185 -10.48 -17.93 -13.92
N ALA A 186 -11.31 -18.90 -13.55
CA ALA A 186 -11.93 -19.83 -14.48
C ALA A 186 -13.15 -19.18 -15.19
N LYS A 187 -13.61 -19.79 -16.28
CA LYS A 187 -14.69 -19.25 -17.13
C LYS A 187 -16.00 -19.07 -16.35
N GLU A 188 -16.26 -19.94 -15.37
CA GLU A 188 -17.43 -19.89 -14.49
C GLU A 188 -17.50 -18.60 -13.66
N ALA A 189 -16.37 -17.97 -13.37
CA ALA A 189 -16.31 -16.72 -12.62
C ALA A 189 -16.90 -15.54 -13.41
N TRP A 190 -16.76 -15.57 -14.74
CA TRP A 190 -17.24 -14.53 -15.66
C TRP A 190 -18.76 -14.51 -15.79
N GLU A 191 -19.40 -15.66 -15.54
CA GLU A 191 -20.86 -15.78 -15.63
C GLU A 191 -21.59 -15.17 -14.43
N ILE A 192 -20.88 -14.95 -13.32
CA ILE A 192 -21.44 -14.38 -12.10
C ILE A 192 -21.39 -12.86 -12.20
N GLY A 193 -22.56 -12.25 -12.41
CA GLY A 193 -22.70 -10.81 -12.59
C GLY A 193 -23.11 -10.08 -11.33
N TYR A 194 -22.59 -8.87 -11.17
CA TYR A 194 -23.12 -7.80 -10.35
C TYR A 194 -23.72 -6.73 -11.25
N GLU A 195 -24.97 -6.35 -11.02
CA GLU A 195 -25.60 -5.23 -11.73
C GLU A 195 -25.49 -3.96 -10.88
N ASN A 196 -24.91 -2.92 -11.45
CA ASN A 196 -24.85 -1.62 -10.81
C ASN A 196 -26.18 -0.85 -10.98
N LYS A 197 -26.33 0.26 -10.25
CA LYS A 197 -27.51 1.14 -10.39
C LYS A 197 -27.75 1.72 -11.80
N GLN A 198 -26.75 1.69 -12.68
CA GLN A 198 -26.88 2.18 -14.06
C GLN A 198 -27.36 1.08 -15.02
N GLY A 199 -27.58 -0.15 -14.53
CA GLY A 199 -28.01 -1.30 -15.33
C GLY A 199 -26.86 -2.02 -16.04
N ASN A 200 -25.61 -1.64 -15.78
CA ASN A 200 -24.44 -2.34 -16.32
C ASN A 200 -24.14 -3.56 -15.45
N ARG A 201 -23.91 -4.69 -16.09
CA ARG A 201 -23.55 -5.96 -15.45
C ARG A 201 -22.05 -6.17 -15.57
N TYR A 202 -21.39 -6.39 -14.43
CA TYR A 202 -19.95 -6.64 -14.35
C TYR A 202 -19.67 -7.98 -13.69
N SER A 203 -18.67 -8.71 -14.18
CA SER A 203 -18.12 -9.87 -13.48
C SER A 203 -16.96 -9.48 -12.55
N LEU A 204 -16.61 -10.34 -11.60
CA LEU A 204 -15.44 -10.08 -10.73
C LEU A 204 -14.14 -10.05 -11.54
N PRO A 205 -13.86 -11.01 -12.45
CA PRO A 205 -12.68 -10.95 -13.30
C PRO A 205 -12.61 -9.66 -14.12
N GLU A 206 -13.73 -9.22 -14.69
CA GLU A 206 -13.81 -7.99 -15.47
C GLU A 206 -13.45 -6.75 -14.63
N LEU A 207 -13.96 -6.63 -13.41
CA LEU A 207 -13.54 -5.54 -12.52
C LEU A 207 -12.04 -5.60 -12.18
N MET A 208 -11.48 -6.81 -12.06
CA MET A 208 -10.06 -6.99 -11.79
C MET A 208 -9.18 -6.61 -12.99
N GLU A 209 -9.71 -6.64 -14.21
CA GLU A 209 -9.01 -6.19 -15.43
C GLU A 209 -9.11 -4.67 -15.66
N MET A 210 -9.99 -3.99 -14.94
CA MET A 210 -10.13 -2.53 -15.04
C MET A 210 -9.02 -1.78 -14.31
N ASP A 211 -8.64 -0.63 -14.86
CA ASP A 211 -7.89 0.38 -14.12
C ASP A 211 -8.74 0.98 -12.98
N VAL A 212 -8.06 1.57 -12.00
CA VAL A 212 -8.71 2.17 -10.82
C VAL A 212 -9.76 3.23 -11.20
N ASN A 213 -9.52 4.06 -12.23
CA ASN A 213 -10.51 5.08 -12.63
C ASN A 213 -11.76 4.46 -13.23
N THR A 214 -11.61 3.46 -14.09
CA THR A 214 -12.72 2.73 -14.72
C THR A 214 -13.50 1.94 -13.67
N ALA A 215 -12.81 1.23 -12.77
CA ALA A 215 -13.43 0.50 -11.67
C ALA A 215 -14.21 1.43 -10.73
N LEU A 216 -13.73 2.67 -10.52
CA LEU A 216 -14.39 3.66 -9.67
C LEU A 216 -15.74 4.11 -10.23
N GLN A 217 -15.87 4.18 -11.55
CA GLN A 217 -17.14 4.45 -12.24
C GLN A 217 -18.08 3.25 -12.16
N ALA A 218 -17.56 2.04 -12.43
CA ALA A 218 -18.34 0.79 -12.39
C ALA A 218 -18.92 0.49 -11.01
N THR A 219 -18.22 0.88 -9.94
CA THR A 219 -18.54 0.56 -8.54
C THR A 219 -19.08 1.75 -7.73
N ALA A 220 -19.63 2.78 -8.39
CA ALA A 220 -20.09 4.02 -7.74
C ALA A 220 -21.14 3.83 -6.63
N ASP A 221 -21.91 2.75 -6.69
CA ASP A 221 -22.91 2.38 -5.68
C ASP A 221 -22.37 1.52 -4.52
N LEU A 222 -21.14 1.02 -4.66
CA LEU A 222 -20.45 0.19 -3.67
C LEU A 222 -19.60 1.07 -2.74
N LYS A 223 -20.25 1.71 -1.76
CA LYS A 223 -19.65 2.73 -0.86
C LYS A 223 -18.23 2.40 -0.36
N VAL A 224 -18.01 1.19 0.18
CA VAL A 224 -16.71 0.80 0.76
C VAL A 224 -15.63 0.62 -0.32
N VAL A 225 -15.99 -0.02 -1.44
CA VAL A 225 -15.08 -0.22 -2.59
C VAL A 225 -14.72 1.14 -3.19
N HIS A 226 -15.71 1.98 -3.45
CA HIS A 226 -15.53 3.30 -4.02
C HIS A 226 -14.61 4.19 -3.16
N GLN A 227 -14.79 4.19 -1.83
CA GLN A 227 -13.90 4.90 -0.90
C GLN A 227 -12.44 4.45 -1.02
N ARG A 228 -12.19 3.14 -1.14
CA ARG A 228 -10.83 2.58 -1.29
C ARG A 228 -10.22 2.95 -2.65
N LEU A 229 -11.01 2.91 -3.72
CA LEU A 229 -10.54 3.30 -5.06
C LEU A 229 -10.25 4.80 -5.15
N GLU A 230 -11.06 5.66 -4.52
CA GLU A 230 -10.82 7.11 -4.52
C GLU A 230 -9.51 7.46 -3.79
N VAL A 231 -9.15 6.71 -2.74
CA VAL A 231 -7.83 6.83 -2.08
C VAL A 231 -6.70 6.54 -3.08
N LEU A 232 -6.77 5.43 -3.82
CA LEU A 232 -5.76 5.07 -4.82
C LEU A 232 -5.64 6.15 -5.91
N LYS A 233 -6.77 6.63 -6.41
CA LYS A 233 -6.83 7.72 -7.40
C LYS A 233 -6.21 9.01 -6.86
N ASN A 234 -6.51 9.42 -5.64
CA ASN A 234 -5.96 10.62 -5.00
C ASN A 234 -4.45 10.54 -4.78
N LEU A 235 -3.91 9.33 -4.63
CA LEU A 235 -2.47 9.07 -4.58
C LEU A 235 -1.83 9.00 -5.99
N GLY A 236 -2.62 9.19 -7.05
CA GLY A 236 -2.14 9.16 -8.43
C GLY A 236 -1.86 7.74 -8.94
N LEU A 237 -2.57 6.74 -8.41
CA LEU A 237 -2.52 5.34 -8.84
C LEU A 237 -3.74 4.97 -9.72
N GLY A 238 -4.42 5.97 -10.28
CA GLY A 238 -5.67 5.79 -11.04
C GLY A 238 -5.52 4.94 -12.31
N TYR A 239 -4.31 4.86 -12.88
CA TYR A 239 -4.03 4.13 -14.11
C TYR A 239 -3.65 2.66 -13.89
N LEU A 240 -3.40 2.24 -12.64
CA LEU A 240 -3.03 0.87 -12.34
C LEU A 240 -4.25 -0.04 -12.46
N THR A 241 -4.03 -1.25 -12.96
CA THR A 241 -5.07 -2.28 -13.04
C THR A 241 -5.24 -2.98 -11.69
N LEU A 242 -6.49 -3.28 -11.32
CA LEU A 242 -6.79 -3.91 -10.02
C LEU A 242 -6.11 -5.28 -9.84
N GLY A 243 -6.02 -6.06 -10.92
CA GLY A 243 -5.36 -7.36 -10.98
C GLY A 243 -3.86 -7.30 -11.25
N GLU A 244 -3.28 -6.11 -11.41
CA GLU A 244 -1.84 -5.95 -11.62
C GLU A 244 -1.07 -6.43 -10.40
N GLU A 245 0.02 -7.15 -10.64
CA GLU A 245 0.80 -7.83 -9.62
C GLU A 245 1.67 -6.82 -8.87
N THR A 246 1.78 -6.94 -7.54
CA THR A 246 2.62 -6.01 -6.78
C THR A 246 4.11 -6.02 -7.17
N PRO A 247 4.72 -7.13 -7.65
CA PRO A 247 6.11 -7.11 -8.10
C PRO A 247 6.35 -6.29 -9.37
N SER A 248 5.36 -6.07 -10.24
CA SER A 248 5.53 -5.29 -11.48
C SER A 248 5.54 -3.77 -11.24
N LEU A 249 5.15 -3.33 -10.05
CA LEU A 249 5.06 -1.93 -9.69
C LEU A 249 6.45 -1.30 -9.52
N SER A 250 6.61 -0.08 -10.03
CA SER A 250 7.75 0.78 -9.73
C SER A 250 7.84 1.09 -8.24
N GLY A 251 9.04 1.42 -7.75
CA GLY A 251 9.25 1.77 -6.35
C GLY A 251 8.34 2.93 -5.87
N GLY A 252 8.07 3.91 -6.74
CA GLY A 252 7.16 5.02 -6.43
C GLY A 252 5.68 4.61 -6.39
N GLU A 253 5.25 3.65 -7.21
CA GLU A 253 3.90 3.06 -7.13
C GLU A 253 3.75 2.22 -5.86
N ALA A 254 4.73 1.38 -5.56
CA ALA A 254 4.78 0.57 -4.35
C ALA A 254 4.69 1.45 -3.08
N GLN A 255 5.46 2.53 -3.02
CA GLN A 255 5.42 3.46 -1.89
C GLN A 255 4.03 4.10 -1.71
N ARG A 256 3.41 4.56 -2.80
CA ARG A 256 2.07 5.15 -2.77
C ARG A 256 1.00 4.12 -2.40
N LEU A 257 1.13 2.88 -2.87
CA LEU A 257 0.21 1.80 -2.54
C LEU A 257 0.34 1.36 -1.06
N LYS A 258 1.56 1.34 -0.49
CA LYS A 258 1.80 1.22 0.97
C LYS A 258 1.02 2.27 1.75
N LEU A 259 1.16 3.53 1.34
CA LEU A 259 0.46 4.66 1.96
C LEU A 259 -1.07 4.49 1.88
N ALA A 260 -1.60 4.06 0.74
CA ALA A 260 -3.04 3.82 0.54
C ALA A 260 -3.62 2.86 1.58
N SER A 261 -2.89 1.81 1.96
CA SER A 261 -3.35 0.81 2.93
C SER A 261 -3.45 1.32 4.38
N GLU A 262 -2.82 2.46 4.67
CA GLU A 262 -2.87 3.12 5.98
C GLU A 262 -3.83 4.32 6.00
N MET A 263 -4.38 4.72 4.85
CA MET A 263 -5.40 5.77 4.78
C MET A 263 -6.76 5.24 5.27
N GLY A 264 -7.45 6.05 6.10
CA GLY A 264 -8.76 5.71 6.66
C GLY A 264 -8.71 4.93 7.99
N LYS A 265 -7.52 4.62 8.51
CA LYS A 265 -7.33 4.15 9.89
C LYS A 265 -7.14 5.34 10.83
N GLY A 266 -7.36 5.14 12.13
CA GLY A 266 -6.90 6.10 13.14
C GLY A 266 -5.37 6.19 13.08
N GLN A 267 -4.84 7.41 13.01
CA GLN A 267 -3.39 7.67 12.85
C GLN A 267 -2.80 8.46 14.02
N SER A 268 -3.59 8.75 15.06
CA SER A 268 -3.18 9.57 16.21
C SER A 268 -2.06 8.93 17.05
N ASP A 269 -1.95 7.61 17.01
CA ASP A 269 -0.98 6.78 17.73
C ASP A 269 0.09 6.18 16.80
N SER A 270 0.22 6.70 15.59
CA SER A 270 1.04 6.12 14.53
C SER A 270 2.16 7.08 14.10
N VAL A 271 3.37 6.55 13.97
CA VAL A 271 4.52 7.26 13.40
C VAL A 271 4.76 6.74 11.99
N PHE A 272 4.65 7.64 11.01
CA PHE A 272 4.98 7.37 9.61
C PHE A 272 6.37 7.90 9.29
N VAL A 273 7.23 7.03 8.76
CA VAL A 273 8.55 7.40 8.24
C VAL A 273 8.53 7.17 6.74
N PHE A 274 8.95 8.18 5.97
CA PHE A 274 9.00 8.17 4.51
C PHE A 274 10.46 8.18 4.03
#